data_AF-A0A2N2RW41-F1
#
_entry.id   AF-A0A2N2RW41-F1
#
_cell.length_a   1.000
_cell.length_b   1.000
_cell.length_c   1.000
_cell.angle_alpha   90.00
_cell.angle_beta   90.00
_cell.angle_gamma   90.00
#
_symmetry.space_group_name_H-M   'P 1'
#
loop_
_entity.id
_entity.type
_entity.pdbx_description
1 polymer ?
#
loop_
_entity_poly.entity_id
_entity_poly.type
_entity_poly.pdbx_seq_one_letter_code
_entity_poly.pdbx_strand_id
1 'polypeptide(L)'
;MIKKKPKYGDDAFLKYAKVIVEHPNYIGMPDPIGERGEIQWEAPSNRKSGKFKDTHHRRREWWRQKAISLGIDPASDSTWISKTAKMIHPFGSKPCKTCGKELNIAYCYPNEHFFKRLKKLAYIDDTFEVSEVEHICDLIARMEKHFGNRIFADLPNLLATSSINIPPVENSLKSWQHFLTRTYIPQEPRMLSPGAMSNPPDRFDGFHSFNRCCRATSDTGRSKENLKTYVTDRRVFEYWVDGDWVAADRLMGQVRSNAIFEKEECFNAQQGGVHPIPCQADHIGPISLGFTHRPQFQLLCKICNSGKNNRMYASDVALLKESEAGGEKVISWFATQIWDLRKNSATNTETSIRLSKLLRDNRHTYMSLLKRILDENHHTFLASLLYLEAADFDLEFVKLRAENHITKYDQLLRSSRTTKYAVEQKSRRIRIAFSSLAEYHRKENRSAYVISNARIEEEIARGLAELQTAKSITLDLDKQIGKILEDKNISEEDLRTLASTLPKVLTSHSKTFASIRTHFENAMTEVGNELNKMWDDDRYVRSAPDEIIE
;
A
#
# COMPACT_ATOMS: atom_id res chain seq x y z
N MET A 1 -24.57 30.77 34.54
CA MET A 1 -23.60 30.09 33.65
C MET A 1 -24.19 28.78 33.17
N ILE A 2 -24.60 28.72 31.91
CA ILE A 2 -25.21 27.53 31.29
C ILE A 2 -24.10 26.50 31.08
N LYS A 3 -24.12 25.41 31.85
CA LYS A 3 -23.23 24.25 31.67
C LYS A 3 -23.47 23.69 30.26
N LYS A 4 -22.54 23.91 29.32
CA LYS A 4 -22.52 23.24 28.01
C LYS A 4 -22.64 21.72 28.24
N LYS A 5 -23.74 21.11 27.76
CA LYS A 5 -23.94 19.66 27.74
C LYS A 5 -22.70 18.99 27.10
N PRO A 6 -22.20 17.86 27.61
CA PRO A 6 -21.10 17.19 26.96
C PRO A 6 -21.63 16.59 25.65
N LYS A 7 -20.78 16.53 24.62
CA LYS A 7 -21.12 16.08 23.26
C LYS A 7 -21.39 14.57 23.27
N TYR A 8 -22.54 14.15 23.79
CA TYR A 8 -22.88 12.75 23.98
C TYR A 8 -23.66 12.23 22.77
N GLY A 9 -23.37 10.98 22.42
CA GLY A 9 -24.00 10.29 21.30
C GLY A 9 -25.49 10.05 21.53
N ASP A 10 -26.12 9.48 20.51
CA ASP A 10 -27.53 9.09 20.53
C ASP A 10 -27.91 8.28 21.79
N ASP A 11 -29.13 8.48 22.29
CA ASP A 11 -29.61 7.85 23.52
C ASP A 11 -29.56 6.32 23.46
N ALA A 12 -29.84 5.72 22.30
CA ALA A 12 -29.71 4.27 22.11
C ALA A 12 -28.26 3.83 22.29
N PHE A 13 -27.30 4.60 21.77
CA PHE A 13 -25.88 4.33 21.96
C PHE A 13 -25.44 4.49 23.42
N LEU A 14 -25.92 5.51 24.13
CA LEU A 14 -25.60 5.69 25.54
C LEU A 14 -26.16 4.55 26.42
N LYS A 15 -27.38 4.09 26.14
CA LYS A 15 -27.97 2.94 26.82
C LYS A 15 -27.18 1.67 26.54
N TYR A 16 -26.84 1.42 25.27
CA TYR A 16 -25.99 0.31 24.86
C TYR A 16 -24.62 0.35 25.55
N ALA A 17 -23.96 1.51 25.60
CA ALA A 17 -22.65 1.63 26.21
C ALA A 17 -22.64 1.25 27.69
N LYS A 18 -23.68 1.66 28.44
CA LYS A 18 -23.86 1.25 29.84
C LYS A 18 -23.97 -0.27 29.98
N VAL A 19 -24.84 -0.88 29.17
CA VAL A 19 -25.04 -2.33 29.18
C VAL A 19 -23.74 -3.08 28.86
N ILE A 20 -22.97 -2.62 27.86
CA ILE A 20 -21.69 -3.24 27.50
C ILE A 20 -20.67 -3.19 28.63
N VAL A 21 -20.54 -2.04 29.30
CA VAL A 21 -19.58 -1.86 30.40
C VAL A 21 -19.90 -2.79 31.58
N GLU A 22 -21.19 -3.03 31.84
CA GLU A 22 -21.67 -3.91 32.91
C GLU A 22 -21.73 -5.39 32.50
N HIS A 23 -21.58 -5.69 31.20
CA HIS A 23 -21.79 -7.04 30.69
C HIS A 23 -20.65 -8.00 31.11
N PRO A 24 -20.96 -9.24 31.54
CA PRO A 24 -19.97 -10.22 31.99
C PRO A 24 -18.80 -10.47 31.02
N ASN A 25 -19.09 -10.42 29.71
CA ASN A 25 -18.09 -10.61 28.66
C ASN A 25 -16.91 -9.60 28.74
N TYR A 26 -17.14 -8.41 29.29
CA TYR A 26 -16.15 -7.33 29.40
C TYR A 26 -15.59 -7.14 30.83
N ILE A 27 -15.84 -8.08 31.74
CA ILE A 27 -15.30 -8.05 33.11
C ILE A 27 -13.76 -7.87 33.08
N GLY A 28 -13.29 -6.97 33.94
CA GLY A 28 -11.86 -6.67 34.08
C GLY A 28 -11.30 -5.76 32.99
N MET A 29 -12.11 -5.25 32.06
CA MET A 29 -11.66 -4.31 31.03
C MET A 29 -11.11 -3.03 31.69
N PRO A 30 -9.87 -2.61 31.38
CA PRO A 30 -9.25 -1.45 32.01
C PRO A 30 -9.95 -0.12 31.72
N ASP A 31 -10.02 0.70 32.77
CA ASP A 31 -10.57 2.06 32.78
C ASP A 31 -11.95 2.15 32.11
N PRO A 32 -13.00 1.50 32.64
CA PRO A 32 -14.34 1.59 32.06
C PRO A 32 -15.00 2.95 32.27
N ILE A 33 -14.62 3.66 33.35
CA ILE A 33 -15.21 4.93 33.78
C ILE A 33 -14.13 6.02 33.81
N GLY A 34 -14.48 7.18 33.25
CA GLY A 34 -13.67 8.40 33.20
C GLY A 34 -13.66 9.17 34.52
N GLU A 35 -12.95 10.30 34.54
CA GLU A 35 -12.78 11.10 35.76
C GLU A 35 -14.07 11.78 36.25
N ARG A 36 -15.05 12.01 35.36
CA ARG A 36 -16.31 12.68 35.69
C ARG A 36 -17.48 11.68 35.81
N GLY A 37 -17.17 10.38 35.94
CA GLY A 37 -18.16 9.31 36.02
C GLY A 37 -18.77 8.92 34.67
N GLU A 38 -18.26 9.47 33.56
CA GLU A 38 -18.67 9.10 32.21
C GLU A 38 -18.07 7.75 31.78
N ILE A 39 -18.70 7.06 30.83
CA ILE A 39 -18.10 5.86 30.26
C ILE A 39 -16.90 6.25 29.40
N GLN A 40 -15.74 5.69 29.73
CA GLN A 40 -14.51 5.86 28.96
C GLN A 40 -14.57 4.96 27.72
N TRP A 41 -15.38 5.32 26.74
CA TRP A 41 -15.61 4.47 25.56
C TRP A 41 -14.37 4.33 24.67
N GLU A 42 -13.66 5.44 24.47
CA GLU A 42 -12.56 5.56 23.50
C GLU A 42 -11.21 5.62 24.21
N ALA A 43 -10.24 4.86 23.73
CA ALA A 43 -8.88 4.77 24.28
C ALA A 43 -7.83 4.87 23.16
N PRO A 44 -7.70 6.03 22.49
CA PRO A 44 -6.77 6.18 21.37
C PRO A 44 -5.31 6.09 21.81
N SER A 45 -4.48 5.52 20.95
CA SER A 45 -3.03 5.29 21.18
C SER A 45 -2.17 6.57 21.28
N ASN A 46 -2.71 7.74 20.96
CA ASN A 46 -1.97 9.00 20.89
C ASN A 46 -2.08 9.88 22.15
N ARG A 47 -2.64 9.38 23.24
CA ARG A 47 -2.71 10.11 24.52
C ARG A 47 -1.32 10.24 25.13
N LYS A 48 -0.81 11.48 25.21
CA LYS A 48 0.54 11.78 25.69
C LYS A 48 0.66 11.94 27.21
N SER A 49 -0.43 12.26 27.90
CA SER A 49 -0.44 12.57 29.33
C SER A 49 -1.83 12.33 29.95
N GLY A 50 -1.91 12.41 31.29
CA GLY A 50 -3.13 12.19 32.07
C GLY A 50 -3.30 10.76 32.59
N LYS A 51 -4.29 10.56 33.47
CA LYS A 51 -4.58 9.29 34.16
C LYS A 51 -4.81 8.11 33.20
N PHE A 52 -5.35 8.39 32.02
CA PHE A 52 -5.73 7.40 31.00
C PHE A 52 -4.76 7.32 29.81
N LYS A 53 -3.51 7.79 29.97
CA LYS A 53 -2.50 7.73 28.89
C LYS A 53 -2.19 6.29 28.46
N ASP A 54 -2.19 5.35 29.42
CA ASP A 54 -1.82 3.94 29.18
C ASP A 54 -3.05 3.04 28.95
N THR A 55 -4.27 3.58 28.90
CA THR A 55 -5.51 2.80 28.72
C THR A 55 -5.48 1.96 27.45
N HIS A 56 -4.96 2.51 26.34
CA HIS A 56 -4.87 1.78 25.08
C HIS A 56 -4.05 0.48 25.23
N HIS A 57 -2.87 0.55 25.86
CA HIS A 57 -1.99 -0.60 26.06
C HIS A 57 -2.60 -1.61 27.03
N ARG A 58 -3.18 -1.14 28.14
CA ARG A 58 -3.85 -2.01 29.12
C ARG A 58 -5.03 -2.75 28.50
N ARG A 59 -5.86 -2.07 27.69
CA ARG A 59 -6.96 -2.72 26.96
C ARG A 59 -6.46 -3.70 25.93
N ARG A 60 -5.39 -3.39 25.19
CA ARG A 60 -4.80 -4.34 24.23
C ARG A 60 -4.38 -5.64 24.91
N GLU A 61 -3.78 -5.53 26.09
CA GLU A 61 -3.39 -6.70 26.88
C GLU A 61 -4.62 -7.47 27.40
N TRP A 62 -5.66 -6.77 27.88
CA TRP A 62 -6.93 -7.43 28.24
C TRP A 62 -7.53 -8.20 27.06
N TRP A 63 -7.56 -7.61 25.87
CA TRP A 63 -8.03 -8.27 24.66
C TRP A 63 -7.20 -9.52 24.33
N ARG A 64 -5.87 -9.44 24.50
CA ARG A 64 -4.96 -10.57 24.29
C ARG A 64 -5.28 -11.73 25.23
N GLN A 65 -5.47 -11.45 26.52
CA GLN A 65 -5.85 -12.46 27.51
C GLN A 65 -7.23 -13.05 27.22
N LYS A 66 -8.18 -12.21 26.82
CA LYS A 66 -9.51 -12.67 26.42
C LYS A 66 -9.44 -13.58 25.19
N ALA A 67 -8.63 -13.25 24.19
CA ALA A 67 -8.42 -14.09 23.01
C ALA A 67 -7.89 -15.48 23.38
N ILE A 68 -6.85 -15.53 24.23
CA ILE A 68 -6.28 -16.78 24.75
C ILE A 68 -7.35 -17.61 25.48
N SER A 69 -8.19 -16.96 26.30
CA SER A 69 -9.29 -17.66 27.01
C SER A 69 -10.35 -18.27 26.09
N LEU A 70 -10.43 -17.80 24.83
CA LEU A 70 -11.34 -18.32 23.80
C LEU A 70 -10.65 -19.31 22.85
N GLY A 71 -9.39 -19.66 23.11
CA GLY A 71 -8.60 -20.53 22.24
C GLY A 71 -8.12 -19.85 20.95
N ILE A 72 -8.09 -18.53 20.89
CA ILE A 72 -7.53 -17.77 19.76
C ILE A 72 -6.08 -17.42 20.10
N ASP A 73 -5.12 -17.91 19.32
CA ASP A 73 -3.70 -17.62 19.51
C ASP A 73 -3.32 -16.24 18.89
N PRO A 74 -2.99 -15.23 19.73
CA PRO A 74 -2.58 -13.91 19.24
C PRO A 74 -1.23 -13.91 18.53
N ALA A 75 -0.40 -14.95 18.71
CA ALA A 75 0.90 -15.06 18.08
C ALA A 75 0.79 -15.53 16.63
N SER A 76 -0.12 -16.47 16.31
CA SER A 76 -0.23 -17.01 14.95
C SER A 76 -1.32 -16.36 14.09
N ASP A 77 -2.34 -15.75 14.70
CA ASP A 77 -3.50 -15.21 13.97
C ASP A 77 -3.50 -13.68 13.94
N SER A 78 -3.09 -13.07 12.84
CA SER A 78 -3.07 -11.59 12.69
C SER A 78 -4.46 -10.92 12.81
N THR A 79 -5.55 -11.69 12.78
CA THR A 79 -6.93 -11.21 12.95
C THR A 79 -7.52 -11.49 14.35
N TRP A 80 -6.70 -12.02 15.27
CA TRP A 80 -7.10 -12.48 16.60
C TRP A 80 -8.01 -11.49 17.34
N ILE A 81 -7.65 -10.20 17.31
CA ILE A 81 -8.33 -9.17 18.10
C ILE A 81 -9.73 -8.86 17.56
N SER A 82 -9.90 -8.93 16.24
CA SER A 82 -11.19 -8.73 15.58
C SER A 82 -12.12 -9.93 15.79
N LYS A 83 -11.57 -11.15 15.68
CA LYS A 83 -12.31 -12.39 15.99
C LYS A 83 -12.79 -12.42 17.43
N THR A 84 -11.89 -12.06 18.36
CA THR A 84 -12.20 -11.95 19.79
C THR A 84 -13.35 -10.96 20.02
N ALA A 85 -13.26 -9.75 19.44
CA ALA A 85 -14.31 -8.74 19.57
C ALA A 85 -15.68 -9.25 19.09
N LYS A 86 -15.74 -9.95 17.94
CA LYS A 86 -16.99 -10.53 17.43
C LYS A 86 -17.53 -11.65 18.32
N MET A 87 -16.66 -12.55 18.79
CA MET A 87 -17.06 -13.70 19.62
C MET A 87 -17.62 -13.29 20.97
N ILE A 88 -17.06 -12.25 21.60
CA ILE A 88 -17.53 -11.80 22.92
C ILE A 88 -18.63 -10.75 22.85
N HIS A 89 -18.96 -10.23 21.67
CA HIS A 89 -19.97 -9.19 21.55
C HIS A 89 -21.36 -9.75 21.86
N PRO A 90 -22.06 -9.27 22.91
CA PRO A 90 -23.23 -9.97 23.44
C PRO A 90 -24.44 -9.98 22.52
N PHE A 91 -24.59 -8.96 21.66
CA PHE A 91 -25.81 -8.79 20.85
C PHE A 91 -25.62 -9.11 19.36
N GLY A 92 -24.39 -9.28 18.88
CA GLY A 92 -24.10 -9.30 17.43
C GLY A 92 -24.45 -8.02 16.64
N SER A 93 -25.00 -7.00 17.28
CA SER A 93 -25.36 -5.70 16.69
C SER A 93 -25.10 -4.56 17.66
N LYS A 94 -24.97 -3.33 17.13
CA LYS A 94 -24.85 -2.15 17.99
C LYS A 94 -25.48 -0.91 17.37
N PRO A 95 -25.98 0.04 18.18
CA PRO A 95 -26.43 1.35 17.72
C PRO A 95 -25.26 2.24 17.25
N CYS A 96 -25.57 3.17 16.35
CA CYS A 96 -24.63 4.20 15.91
C CYS A 96 -24.55 5.33 16.95
N LYS A 97 -23.35 5.78 17.32
CA LYS A 97 -23.15 6.94 18.21
C LYS A 97 -23.78 8.23 17.68
N THR A 98 -23.95 8.38 16.37
CA THR A 98 -24.49 9.60 15.76
C THR A 98 -26.01 9.58 15.64
N CYS A 99 -26.60 8.52 15.08
CA CYS A 99 -28.02 8.46 14.72
C CYS A 99 -28.82 7.34 15.40
N GLY A 100 -28.20 6.58 16.31
CA GLY A 100 -28.87 5.49 17.02
C GLY A 100 -29.11 4.22 16.20
N LYS A 101 -29.08 4.28 14.86
CA LYS A 101 -29.38 3.14 13.99
C LYS A 101 -28.53 1.92 14.34
N GLU A 102 -29.22 0.85 14.75
CA GLU A 102 -28.61 -0.43 15.05
C GLU A 102 -28.26 -1.17 13.77
N LEU A 103 -27.01 -1.65 13.67
CA LEU A 103 -26.56 -2.51 12.57
C LEU A 103 -25.78 -3.71 13.12
N ASN A 104 -25.82 -4.81 12.39
CA ASN A 104 -25.12 -6.05 12.71
C ASN A 104 -23.59 -5.89 12.51
N ILE A 105 -22.78 -6.46 13.39
CA ILE A 105 -21.31 -6.41 13.30
C ILE A 105 -20.74 -7.45 12.32
N ALA A 106 -21.55 -8.41 11.88
CA ALA A 106 -21.21 -9.41 10.87
C ALA A 106 -21.25 -8.82 9.45
N TYR A 107 -20.57 -9.50 8.52
CA TYR A 107 -20.43 -9.07 7.13
C TYR A 107 -21.70 -9.40 6.34
N CYS A 108 -22.77 -8.68 6.62
CA CYS A 108 -24.09 -8.94 6.05
C CYS A 108 -24.66 -7.80 5.20
N TYR A 109 -23.93 -6.69 5.05
CA TYR A 109 -24.37 -5.55 4.25
C TYR A 109 -23.65 -5.53 2.89
N PRO A 110 -24.37 -5.51 1.76
CA PRO A 110 -23.77 -5.36 0.45
C PRO A 110 -22.92 -4.08 0.35
N ASN A 111 -21.85 -4.15 -0.42
CA ASN A 111 -20.94 -3.01 -0.62
C ASN A 111 -20.84 -2.61 -2.10
N GLU A 112 -20.01 -1.61 -2.40
CA GLU A 112 -19.84 -1.07 -3.75
C GLU A 112 -19.42 -2.14 -4.78
N HIS A 113 -18.67 -3.17 -4.39
CA HIS A 113 -18.31 -4.27 -5.29
C HIS A 113 -19.52 -5.10 -5.68
N PHE A 114 -20.37 -5.43 -4.71
CA PHE A 114 -21.63 -6.14 -4.97
C PHE A 114 -22.55 -5.29 -5.85
N PHE A 115 -22.76 -4.01 -5.51
CA PHE A 115 -23.62 -3.11 -6.29
C PHE A 115 -23.14 -2.93 -7.72
N LYS A 116 -21.83 -2.86 -7.96
CA LYS A 116 -21.27 -2.79 -9.32
C LYS A 116 -21.57 -4.03 -10.15
N ARG A 117 -21.66 -5.21 -9.55
CA ARG A 117 -22.06 -6.44 -10.26
C ARG A 117 -23.57 -6.48 -10.46
N LEU A 118 -24.32 -6.10 -9.44
CA LEU A 118 -25.77 -6.01 -9.47
C LEU A 118 -26.26 -5.14 -10.62
N LYS A 119 -25.73 -3.91 -10.75
CA LYS A 119 -26.09 -2.95 -11.80
C LYS A 119 -25.72 -3.39 -13.23
N LYS A 120 -24.97 -4.49 -13.40
CA LYS A 120 -24.66 -5.05 -14.72
C LYS A 120 -25.69 -6.08 -15.18
N LEU A 121 -26.60 -6.50 -14.30
CA LEU A 121 -27.68 -7.39 -14.69
C LEU A 121 -28.68 -6.62 -15.55
N ALA A 122 -28.96 -7.13 -16.74
CA ALA A 122 -29.73 -6.42 -17.77
C ALA A 122 -31.17 -6.06 -17.38
N TYR A 123 -31.67 -6.59 -16.26
CA TYR A 123 -33.02 -6.41 -15.77
C TYR A 123 -33.12 -5.53 -14.54
N ILE A 124 -31.98 -5.05 -14.03
CA ILE A 124 -31.93 -4.11 -12.92
C ILE A 124 -31.78 -2.73 -13.53
N ASP A 125 -32.85 -1.95 -13.47
CA ASP A 125 -32.85 -0.56 -13.91
C ASP A 125 -32.47 0.40 -12.77
N ASP A 126 -32.30 1.67 -13.14
CA ASP A 126 -31.90 2.73 -12.20
C ASP A 126 -32.99 3.08 -11.17
N THR A 127 -34.21 2.54 -11.29
CA THR A 127 -35.29 2.75 -10.31
C THR A 127 -35.18 1.83 -9.11
N PHE A 128 -34.42 0.74 -9.22
CA PHE A 128 -34.17 -0.16 -8.11
C PHE A 128 -33.06 0.38 -7.19
N GLU A 129 -33.47 1.15 -6.18
CA GLU A 129 -32.55 1.69 -5.19
C GLU A 129 -31.88 0.58 -4.38
N VAL A 130 -30.59 0.77 -4.09
CA VAL A 130 -29.81 -0.11 -3.21
C VAL A 130 -29.26 0.68 -2.03
N SER A 131 -29.29 0.06 -0.86
CA SER A 131 -28.83 0.70 0.37
C SER A 131 -27.62 -0.02 0.95
N GLU A 132 -26.60 0.75 1.32
CA GLU A 132 -25.42 0.27 2.03
C GLU A 132 -25.72 -0.25 3.45
N VAL A 133 -26.93 -0.07 3.94
CA VAL A 133 -27.35 -0.47 5.30
C VAL A 133 -28.56 -1.41 5.29
N GLU A 134 -28.89 -1.97 4.13
CA GLU A 134 -29.86 -3.05 3.97
C GLU A 134 -29.15 -4.40 4.08
N HIS A 135 -29.70 -5.32 4.88
CA HIS A 135 -29.11 -6.64 5.05
C HIS A 135 -29.23 -7.43 3.74
N ILE A 136 -28.23 -8.26 3.39
CA ILE A 136 -28.22 -9.01 2.12
C ILE A 136 -29.46 -9.90 1.95
N CYS A 137 -29.93 -10.53 3.02
CA CYS A 137 -31.16 -11.33 2.99
C CYS A 137 -32.42 -10.49 2.69
N ASP A 138 -32.48 -9.25 3.19
CA ASP A 138 -33.61 -8.34 2.96
C ASP A 138 -33.57 -7.83 1.52
N LEU A 139 -32.37 -7.48 1.03
CA LEU A 139 -32.16 -7.10 -0.36
C LEU A 139 -32.60 -8.22 -1.31
N ILE A 140 -32.19 -9.47 -1.06
CA ILE A 140 -32.57 -10.61 -1.91
C ILE A 140 -34.07 -10.85 -1.87
N ALA A 141 -34.72 -10.75 -0.72
CA ALA A 141 -36.18 -10.87 -0.62
C ALA A 141 -36.89 -9.76 -1.41
N ARG A 142 -36.38 -8.52 -1.34
CA ARG A 142 -36.92 -7.39 -2.12
C ARG A 142 -36.69 -7.58 -3.62
N MET A 143 -35.54 -8.12 -4.01
CA MET A 143 -35.23 -8.45 -5.40
C MET A 143 -36.10 -9.57 -5.95
N GLU A 144 -36.32 -10.64 -5.18
CA GLU A 144 -37.25 -11.71 -5.56
C GLU A 144 -38.66 -11.15 -5.76
N LYS A 145 -39.13 -10.30 -4.83
CA LYS A 145 -40.45 -9.66 -4.96
C LYS A 145 -40.59 -8.80 -6.21
N HIS A 146 -39.51 -8.13 -6.63
CA HIS A 146 -39.55 -7.18 -7.74
C HIS A 146 -39.21 -7.81 -9.10
N PHE A 147 -38.27 -8.76 -9.14
CA PHE A 147 -37.73 -9.35 -10.36
C PHE A 147 -38.06 -10.86 -10.52
N GLY A 148 -38.66 -11.48 -9.51
CA GLY A 148 -38.98 -12.91 -9.48
C GLY A 148 -37.75 -13.81 -9.26
N ASN A 149 -37.95 -15.12 -9.44
CA ASN A 149 -36.97 -16.16 -9.10
C ASN A 149 -35.67 -16.12 -9.94
N ARG A 150 -35.62 -15.32 -11.01
CA ARG A 150 -34.43 -15.18 -11.86
C ARG A 150 -33.17 -14.77 -11.08
N ILE A 151 -33.33 -13.99 -9.99
CA ILE A 151 -32.22 -13.53 -9.17
C ILE A 151 -31.41 -14.69 -8.59
N PHE A 152 -32.06 -15.81 -8.28
CA PHE A 152 -31.39 -16.97 -7.69
C PHE A 152 -30.34 -17.58 -8.62
N ALA A 153 -30.55 -17.51 -9.94
CA ALA A 153 -29.56 -17.96 -10.93
C ALA A 153 -28.33 -17.04 -11.01
N ASP A 154 -28.48 -15.75 -10.69
CA ASP A 154 -27.40 -14.76 -10.74
C ASP A 154 -26.61 -14.66 -9.42
N LEU A 155 -27.21 -15.04 -8.29
CA LEU A 155 -26.58 -14.97 -6.96
C LEU A 155 -25.20 -15.64 -6.87
N PRO A 156 -24.95 -16.82 -7.48
CA PRO A 156 -23.62 -17.41 -7.51
C PRO A 156 -22.56 -16.45 -8.08
N ASN A 157 -22.87 -15.79 -9.20
CA ASN A 157 -21.95 -14.84 -9.86
C ASN A 157 -21.82 -13.52 -9.09
N LEU A 158 -22.91 -13.06 -8.47
CA LEU A 158 -22.89 -11.85 -7.64
C LEU A 158 -22.03 -12.04 -6.39
N LEU A 159 -22.09 -13.22 -5.77
CA LEU A 159 -21.45 -13.52 -4.48
C LEU A 159 -20.07 -14.17 -4.62
N ALA A 160 -19.74 -14.81 -5.74
CA ALA A 160 -18.44 -15.47 -5.91
C ALA A 160 -17.25 -14.52 -5.71
N THR A 161 -16.21 -15.03 -5.03
CA THR A 161 -14.93 -14.33 -4.85
C THR A 161 -13.78 -15.26 -5.17
N SER A 162 -12.55 -14.73 -5.28
CA SER A 162 -11.36 -15.56 -5.49
C SER A 162 -11.12 -16.59 -4.38
N SER A 163 -11.70 -16.39 -3.20
CA SER A 163 -11.54 -17.26 -2.03
C SER A 163 -12.81 -18.03 -1.66
N ILE A 164 -13.95 -17.76 -2.28
CA ILE A 164 -15.24 -18.36 -1.93
C ILE A 164 -15.97 -18.74 -3.21
N ASN A 165 -16.08 -20.06 -3.42
CA ASN A 165 -16.92 -20.64 -4.45
C ASN A 165 -18.33 -20.86 -3.88
N ILE A 166 -19.35 -20.55 -4.69
CA ILE A 166 -20.74 -20.72 -4.27
C ILE A 166 -21.18 -22.14 -4.67
N PRO A 167 -21.59 -23.00 -3.72
CA PRO A 167 -22.09 -24.32 -4.04
C PRO A 167 -23.44 -24.24 -4.77
N PRO A 168 -23.91 -25.33 -5.38
CA PRO A 168 -25.30 -25.41 -5.83
C PRO A 168 -26.25 -25.16 -4.65
N VAL A 169 -27.06 -24.11 -4.74
CA VAL A 169 -28.12 -23.77 -3.79
C VAL A 169 -29.44 -23.82 -4.54
N GLU A 170 -30.46 -24.41 -3.91
CA GLU A 170 -31.80 -24.43 -4.46
C GLU A 170 -32.33 -23.01 -4.71
N ASN A 171 -33.01 -22.80 -5.84
CA ASN A 171 -33.56 -21.50 -6.25
C ASN A 171 -34.81 -21.11 -5.45
N SER A 172 -34.65 -20.94 -4.14
CA SER A 172 -35.69 -20.45 -3.23
C SER A 172 -35.10 -19.45 -2.22
N LEU A 173 -35.91 -18.47 -1.81
CA LEU A 173 -35.48 -17.48 -0.82
C LEU A 173 -35.00 -18.14 0.47
N LYS A 174 -35.71 -19.16 0.94
CA LYS A 174 -35.40 -19.87 2.18
C LYS A 174 -34.03 -20.56 2.12
N SER A 175 -33.73 -21.24 1.01
CA SER A 175 -32.47 -21.96 0.84
C SER A 175 -31.29 -20.98 0.72
N TRP A 176 -31.47 -19.87 0.00
CA TRP A 176 -30.46 -18.81 -0.07
C TRP A 176 -30.24 -18.09 1.26
N GLN A 177 -31.29 -17.73 1.99
CA GLN A 177 -31.16 -17.12 3.33
C GLN A 177 -30.42 -18.07 4.29
N HIS A 178 -30.76 -19.37 4.25
CA HIS A 178 -30.07 -20.36 5.07
C HIS A 178 -28.57 -20.43 4.73
N PHE A 179 -28.23 -20.57 3.44
CA PHE A 179 -26.84 -20.60 2.98
C PHE A 179 -26.08 -19.32 3.38
N LEU A 180 -26.70 -18.16 3.19
CA LEU A 180 -26.09 -16.86 3.49
C LEU A 180 -25.77 -16.74 4.98
N THR A 181 -26.74 -17.03 5.85
CA THR A 181 -26.59 -16.87 7.29
C THR A 181 -25.68 -17.93 7.91
N ARG A 182 -25.73 -19.18 7.43
CA ARG A 182 -24.99 -20.30 8.04
C ARG A 182 -23.59 -20.50 7.48
N THR A 183 -23.36 -20.12 6.23
CA THR A 183 -22.13 -20.47 5.52
C THR A 183 -21.42 -19.25 4.95
N TYR A 184 -22.11 -18.38 4.23
CA TYR A 184 -21.46 -17.30 3.49
C TYR A 184 -21.04 -16.12 4.37
N ILE A 185 -21.95 -15.56 5.17
CA ILE A 185 -21.66 -14.41 6.07
C ILE A 185 -20.56 -14.73 7.10
N PRO A 186 -20.54 -15.92 7.74
CA PRO A 186 -19.46 -16.30 8.66
C PRO A 186 -18.05 -16.33 8.05
N GLN A 187 -17.93 -16.47 6.72
CA GLN A 187 -16.65 -16.42 6.02
C GLN A 187 -16.13 -14.99 5.78
N GLU A 188 -16.87 -13.96 6.21
CA GLU A 188 -16.51 -12.54 6.07
C GLU A 188 -16.19 -12.13 4.61
N PRO A 189 -17.12 -12.38 3.66
CA PRO A 189 -16.85 -12.28 2.24
C PRO A 189 -16.62 -10.83 1.82
N ARG A 190 -15.70 -10.63 0.88
CA ARG A 190 -15.34 -9.30 0.35
C ARG A 190 -16.51 -8.58 -0.35
N MET A 191 -17.56 -9.30 -0.78
CA MET A 191 -18.75 -8.69 -1.38
C MET A 191 -19.66 -8.01 -0.35
N LEU A 192 -19.51 -8.37 0.93
CA LEU A 192 -20.28 -7.81 2.03
C LEU A 192 -19.36 -7.02 2.96
N SER A 193 -19.98 -6.36 3.93
CA SER A 193 -19.28 -5.55 4.91
C SER A 193 -20.05 -5.54 6.22
N PRO A 194 -19.36 -5.26 7.33
CA PRO A 194 -20.01 -5.16 8.62
C PRO A 194 -20.72 -3.82 8.78
N GLY A 195 -21.75 -3.82 9.61
CA GLY A 195 -22.46 -2.61 10.01
C GLY A 195 -21.62 -1.71 10.92
N ALA A 196 -20.71 -2.29 11.69
CA ALA A 196 -19.67 -1.58 12.44
C ALA A 196 -18.32 -2.26 12.24
N MET A 197 -17.29 -1.49 11.85
CA MET A 197 -15.95 -2.04 11.68
C MET A 197 -15.30 -2.32 13.04
N SER A 198 -14.58 -3.44 13.12
CA SER A 198 -13.72 -3.74 14.26
C SER A 198 -12.68 -2.63 14.47
N ASN A 199 -12.56 -2.16 15.72
CA ASN A 199 -11.59 -1.14 16.15
C ASN A 199 -11.08 -1.35 17.60
N PRO A 200 -10.69 -2.56 18.01
CA PRO A 200 -10.00 -2.77 19.28
C PRO A 200 -8.51 -2.39 19.17
N PRO A 201 -7.84 -2.00 20.27
CA PRO A 201 -8.38 -1.77 21.62
C PRO A 201 -8.99 -0.36 21.79
N ASP A 202 -9.00 0.41 20.72
CA ASP A 202 -9.39 1.83 20.65
C ASP A 202 -10.83 2.09 21.14
N ARG A 203 -11.71 1.09 21.04
CA ARG A 203 -13.12 1.13 21.46
C ARG A 203 -13.41 0.02 22.45
N PHE A 204 -14.23 0.33 23.45
CA PHE A 204 -14.50 -0.57 24.58
C PHE A 204 -15.14 -1.89 24.14
N ASP A 205 -16.15 -1.84 23.27
CA ASP A 205 -16.83 -2.99 22.66
C ASP A 205 -16.02 -3.66 21.53
N GLY A 206 -14.88 -3.07 21.16
CA GLY A 206 -14.08 -3.50 20.02
C GLY A 206 -14.62 -3.07 18.66
N PHE A 207 -15.62 -2.19 18.56
CA PHE A 207 -16.17 -1.73 17.28
C PHE A 207 -16.22 -0.21 17.18
N HIS A 208 -16.14 0.29 15.94
CA HIS A 208 -16.18 1.72 15.68
C HIS A 208 -17.47 2.35 16.24
N SER A 209 -17.35 3.51 16.89
CA SER A 209 -18.49 4.23 17.48
C SER A 209 -19.54 4.59 16.43
N PHE A 210 -19.08 4.90 15.20
CA PHE A 210 -19.93 5.17 14.05
C PHE A 210 -20.12 3.91 13.20
N ASN A 211 -21.38 3.56 13.01
CA ASN A 211 -21.79 2.49 12.11
C ASN A 211 -21.72 2.98 10.65
N ARG A 212 -21.86 2.04 9.72
CA ARG A 212 -21.84 2.26 8.27
C ARG A 212 -22.77 3.39 7.80
N CYS A 213 -23.91 3.59 8.48
CA CYS A 213 -24.87 4.66 8.19
C CYS A 213 -24.30 6.09 8.32
N CYS A 214 -23.35 6.32 9.22
CA CYS A 214 -22.83 7.68 9.50
C CYS A 214 -21.31 7.77 9.47
N ARG A 215 -20.59 6.65 9.31
CA ARG A 215 -19.12 6.63 9.41
C ARG A 215 -18.46 7.57 8.40
N ALA A 216 -18.90 7.55 7.15
CA ALA A 216 -18.30 8.35 6.09
C ALA A 216 -18.37 9.87 6.37
N THR A 217 -19.40 10.33 7.08
CA THR A 217 -19.62 11.75 7.39
C THR A 217 -19.15 12.14 8.79
N SER A 218 -19.14 11.21 9.74
CA SER A 218 -18.81 11.46 11.16
C SER A 218 -17.34 11.17 11.52
N ASP A 219 -16.63 10.35 10.73
CA ASP A 219 -15.21 10.01 10.93
C ASP A 219 -14.30 11.00 10.20
N THR A 220 -14.08 12.18 10.80
CA THR A 220 -13.32 13.29 10.18
C THR A 220 -11.82 13.01 10.02
N GLY A 221 -11.29 11.99 10.70
CA GLY A 221 -9.88 11.61 10.60
C GLY A 221 -9.54 10.78 9.35
N ARG A 222 -10.55 10.26 8.64
CA ARG A 222 -10.39 9.40 7.45
C ARG A 222 -11.45 9.70 6.38
N SER A 223 -11.56 10.96 5.97
CA SER A 223 -12.37 11.28 4.78
C SER A 223 -11.81 10.58 3.54
N LYS A 224 -12.66 10.31 2.54
CA LYS A 224 -12.23 9.70 1.26
C LYS A 224 -11.15 10.56 0.61
N GLU A 225 -11.27 11.88 0.75
CA GLU A 225 -10.37 12.90 0.25
C GLU A 225 -8.99 12.77 0.92
N ASN A 226 -8.95 12.65 2.25
CA ASN A 226 -7.70 12.46 2.99
C ASN A 226 -7.03 11.15 2.61
N LEU A 227 -7.78 10.05 2.47
CA LEU A 227 -7.25 8.74 2.07
C LEU A 227 -6.63 8.75 0.66
N LYS A 228 -7.17 9.55 -0.27
CA LYS A 228 -6.60 9.69 -1.62
C LYS A 228 -5.19 10.29 -1.61
N THR A 229 -4.84 11.07 -0.58
CA THR A 229 -3.50 11.68 -0.46
C THR A 229 -2.42 10.71 0.05
N TYR A 230 -2.81 9.62 0.72
CA TYR A 230 -1.90 8.60 1.22
C TYR A 230 -1.59 7.58 0.12
N VAL A 231 -0.82 8.02 -0.87
CA VAL A 231 -0.32 7.14 -1.93
C VAL A 231 1.14 6.84 -1.65
N THR A 232 1.51 5.57 -1.79
CA THR A 232 2.91 5.15 -1.72
C THR A 232 3.15 4.18 -2.86
N ASP A 233 4.07 4.51 -3.76
CA ASP A 233 4.49 3.58 -4.79
C ASP A 233 5.54 2.63 -4.24
N ARG A 234 5.10 1.47 -3.75
CA ARG A 234 5.99 0.45 -3.17
C ARG A 234 7.08 -0.03 -4.13
N ARG A 235 6.93 0.16 -5.45
CA ARG A 235 7.90 -0.31 -6.45
C ARG A 235 9.27 0.31 -6.26
N VAL A 236 9.35 1.53 -5.72
CA VAL A 236 10.63 2.18 -5.41
C VAL A 236 11.45 1.36 -4.41
N PHE A 237 10.77 0.67 -3.50
CA PHE A 237 11.38 -0.19 -2.49
C PHE A 237 11.60 -1.61 -3.01
N GLU A 238 10.67 -2.12 -3.82
CA GLU A 238 10.77 -3.47 -4.40
C GLU A 238 11.92 -3.61 -5.41
N TYR A 239 12.24 -2.53 -6.11
CA TYR A 239 13.31 -2.48 -7.10
C TYR A 239 14.55 -1.71 -6.63
N TRP A 240 14.58 -1.30 -5.35
CA TRP A 240 15.75 -0.67 -4.73
C TRP A 240 16.33 0.50 -5.54
N VAL A 241 15.45 1.36 -6.06
CA VAL A 241 15.85 2.51 -6.88
C VAL A 241 16.05 3.78 -6.05
N ASP A 242 16.84 4.69 -6.59
CA ASP A 242 17.10 5.99 -6.00
C ASP A 242 15.88 6.93 -6.14
N GLY A 243 15.92 8.08 -5.46
CA GLY A 243 14.98 9.19 -5.65
C GLY A 243 14.29 9.66 -4.38
N ASP A 244 13.75 10.88 -4.45
CA ASP A 244 12.95 11.47 -3.37
C ASP A 244 11.52 10.93 -3.41
N TRP A 245 11.40 9.71 -2.90
CA TRP A 245 10.15 8.96 -2.87
C TRP A 245 9.04 9.67 -2.10
N VAL A 246 9.36 10.48 -1.08
CA VAL A 246 8.37 11.28 -0.36
C VAL A 246 7.82 12.37 -1.27
N ALA A 247 8.68 13.05 -2.03
CA ALA A 247 8.25 14.05 -3.01
C ALA A 247 7.35 13.43 -4.08
N ALA A 248 7.81 12.32 -4.66
CA ALA A 248 7.07 11.63 -5.72
C ALA A 248 5.70 11.11 -5.23
N ASP A 249 5.66 10.46 -4.06
CA ASP A 249 4.41 10.00 -3.44
C ASP A 249 3.47 11.16 -3.10
N ARG A 250 4.01 12.28 -2.60
CA ARG A 250 3.24 13.48 -2.28
C ARG A 250 2.62 14.08 -3.54
N LEU A 251 3.39 14.22 -4.62
CA LEU A 251 2.89 14.73 -5.89
C LEU A 251 1.87 13.77 -6.53
N MET A 252 2.11 12.46 -6.45
CA MET A 252 1.13 11.46 -6.88
C MET A 252 -0.19 11.58 -6.11
N GLY A 253 -0.11 11.87 -4.80
CA GLY A 253 -1.27 12.23 -3.98
C GLY A 253 -1.98 13.48 -4.50
N GLN A 254 -1.23 14.55 -4.84
CA GLN A 254 -1.79 15.77 -5.43
C GLN A 254 -2.52 15.50 -6.73
N VAL A 255 -1.98 14.68 -7.64
CA VAL A 255 -2.66 14.31 -8.90
C VAL A 255 -4.03 13.66 -8.63
N ARG A 256 -4.19 12.92 -7.54
CA ARG A 256 -5.45 12.22 -7.22
C ARG A 256 -6.48 13.07 -6.49
N SER A 257 -6.06 14.14 -5.82
CA SER A 257 -6.91 14.87 -4.87
C SER A 257 -7.03 16.36 -5.17
N ASN A 258 -6.10 16.95 -5.92
CA ASN A 258 -6.07 18.38 -6.19
C ASN A 258 -6.91 18.70 -7.42
N ALA A 259 -7.83 19.67 -7.28
CA ALA A 259 -8.74 20.10 -8.33
C ALA A 259 -8.02 20.59 -9.61
N ILE A 260 -6.76 21.03 -9.50
CA ILE A 260 -5.90 21.40 -10.65
C ILE A 260 -5.84 20.26 -11.68
N PHE A 261 -5.80 19.00 -11.24
CA PHE A 261 -5.62 17.85 -12.13
C PHE A 261 -6.92 17.13 -12.49
N GLU A 262 -8.06 17.53 -11.91
CA GLU A 262 -9.31 16.78 -12.06
C GLU A 262 -9.85 16.80 -13.50
N LYS A 263 -9.62 17.91 -14.20
CA LYS A 263 -10.06 18.14 -15.59
C LYS A 263 -8.95 17.98 -16.62
N GLU A 264 -7.75 17.61 -16.20
CA GLU A 264 -6.63 17.43 -17.11
C GLU A 264 -6.86 16.21 -18.01
N GLU A 265 -6.72 16.41 -19.31
CA GLU A 265 -6.91 15.37 -20.31
C GLU A 265 -5.72 14.41 -20.35
N CYS A 266 -5.98 13.20 -20.85
CA CYS A 266 -4.94 12.21 -21.07
C CYS A 266 -3.97 12.71 -22.14
N PHE A 267 -2.67 12.50 -21.94
CA PHE A 267 -1.67 12.76 -22.98
C PHE A 267 -2.00 12.09 -24.33
N ASN A 268 -2.65 10.93 -24.30
CA ASN A 268 -3.06 10.19 -25.50
C ASN A 268 -4.47 10.55 -26.00
N ALA A 269 -5.12 11.60 -25.49
CA ALA A 269 -6.50 11.94 -25.85
C ALA A 269 -6.69 12.18 -27.35
N GLN A 270 -5.66 12.68 -28.03
CA GLN A 270 -5.66 12.91 -29.49
C GLN A 270 -5.65 11.63 -30.32
N GLN A 271 -5.33 10.47 -29.74
CA GLN A 271 -5.23 9.18 -30.45
C GLN A 271 -6.59 8.48 -30.65
N GLY A 272 -7.71 9.18 -30.38
CA GLY A 272 -9.05 8.61 -30.41
C GLY A 272 -9.33 7.63 -29.25
N GLY A 273 -10.54 7.10 -29.21
CA GLY A 273 -11.00 6.20 -28.13
C GLY A 273 -11.46 6.91 -26.86
N VAL A 274 -11.89 6.13 -25.86
CA VAL A 274 -12.42 6.66 -24.59
C VAL A 274 -11.28 6.89 -23.60
N HIS A 275 -11.07 8.15 -23.20
CA HIS A 275 -10.06 8.54 -22.22
C HIS A 275 -10.72 9.08 -20.95
N PRO A 276 -10.98 8.22 -19.94
CA PRO A 276 -11.66 8.66 -18.72
C PRO A 276 -10.81 9.58 -17.86
N ILE A 277 -11.42 10.66 -17.39
CA ILE A 277 -10.90 11.57 -16.35
C ILE A 277 -11.39 11.14 -14.94
N PRO A 278 -10.71 11.53 -13.85
CA PRO A 278 -9.41 12.21 -13.82
C PRO A 278 -8.26 11.29 -14.24
N CYS A 279 -7.21 11.88 -14.81
CA CYS A 279 -5.99 11.16 -15.15
C CYS A 279 -5.24 10.67 -13.89
N GLN A 280 -4.39 9.67 -14.10
CA GLN A 280 -3.48 9.11 -13.11
C GLN A 280 -2.07 9.62 -13.38
N ALA A 281 -1.29 9.71 -12.30
CA ALA A 281 0.14 9.97 -12.36
C ALA A 281 0.86 8.74 -12.91
N ASP A 282 1.43 8.85 -14.11
CA ASP A 282 2.28 7.84 -14.73
C ASP A 282 3.74 8.26 -14.71
N HIS A 283 4.64 7.30 -14.50
CA HIS A 283 6.08 7.57 -14.45
C HIS A 283 6.65 7.83 -15.84
N ILE A 284 7.36 8.96 -15.97
CA ILE A 284 8.25 9.23 -17.11
C ILE A 284 9.59 8.57 -16.76
N GLY A 285 9.88 7.44 -17.39
CA GLY A 285 10.92 6.51 -16.93
C GLY A 285 10.38 5.56 -15.87
N PRO A 286 10.01 4.32 -16.23
CA PRO A 286 9.44 3.37 -15.28
C PRO A 286 10.44 2.99 -14.17
N ILE A 287 10.01 3.07 -12.90
CA ILE A 287 10.78 2.60 -11.72
C ILE A 287 11.33 1.19 -11.94
N SER A 288 10.51 0.32 -12.53
CA SER A 288 10.90 -1.06 -12.80
C SER A 288 12.03 -1.21 -13.82
N LEU A 289 12.54 -0.13 -14.42
CA LEU A 289 13.70 -0.14 -15.30
C LEU A 289 14.93 0.56 -14.68
N GLY A 290 14.85 0.95 -13.40
CA GLY A 290 15.95 1.60 -12.67
C GLY A 290 15.88 3.13 -12.66
N PHE A 291 14.86 3.74 -13.27
CA PHE A 291 14.62 5.18 -13.14
C PHE A 291 14.27 5.57 -11.71
N THR A 292 14.70 6.78 -11.32
CA THR A 292 14.48 7.27 -9.96
C THR A 292 13.01 7.56 -9.70
N HIS A 293 12.55 7.41 -8.45
CA HIS A 293 11.20 7.84 -8.07
C HIS A 293 11.19 9.35 -7.85
N ARG A 294 10.98 10.08 -8.95
CA ARG A 294 11.06 11.54 -9.04
C ARG A 294 9.67 12.18 -9.05
N PRO A 295 9.48 13.38 -8.47
CA PRO A 295 8.21 14.09 -8.46
C PRO A 295 7.91 14.74 -9.82
N GLN A 296 7.82 13.93 -10.87
CA GLN A 296 7.36 14.38 -12.19
C GLN A 296 6.62 13.24 -12.87
N PHE A 297 5.37 13.49 -13.28
CA PHE A 297 4.49 12.49 -13.84
C PHE A 297 3.84 12.96 -15.12
N GLN A 298 3.63 12.02 -16.04
CA GLN A 298 2.74 12.17 -17.18
C GLN A 298 1.30 11.89 -16.72
N LEU A 299 0.35 12.71 -17.14
CA LEU A 299 -1.06 12.51 -16.90
C LEU A 299 -1.62 11.56 -17.95
N LEU A 300 -1.98 10.34 -17.52
CA LEU A 300 -2.58 9.31 -18.37
C LEU A 300 -3.92 8.85 -17.80
N CYS A 301 -4.91 8.65 -18.66
CA CYS A 301 -6.14 7.97 -18.25
C CYS A 301 -5.81 6.54 -17.78
N LYS A 302 -6.71 5.95 -16.98
CA LYS A 302 -6.51 4.60 -16.41
C LYS A 302 -6.19 3.53 -17.47
N ILE A 303 -6.80 3.64 -18.66
CA ILE A 303 -6.63 2.68 -19.75
C ILE A 303 -5.21 2.81 -20.34
N CYS A 304 -4.78 4.02 -20.67
CA CYS A 304 -3.46 4.28 -21.22
C CYS A 304 -2.34 3.96 -20.22
N ASN A 305 -2.51 4.31 -18.93
CA ASN A 305 -1.55 3.97 -17.88
C ASN A 305 -1.36 2.45 -17.78
N SER A 306 -2.47 1.70 -17.70
CA SER A 306 -2.42 0.23 -17.67
C SER A 306 -1.81 -0.36 -18.94
N GLY A 307 -2.05 0.24 -20.11
CA GLY A 307 -1.52 -0.21 -21.39
C GLY A 307 -0.01 0.03 -21.55
N LYS A 308 0.50 1.17 -21.05
CA LYS A 308 1.93 1.52 -21.08
C LYS A 308 2.76 0.55 -20.23
N ASN A 309 2.27 0.20 -19.04
CA ASN A 309 2.94 -0.71 -18.10
C ASN A 309 4.39 -0.25 -17.79
N ASN A 310 5.40 -0.99 -18.21
CA ASN A 310 6.81 -0.64 -18.03
C ASN A 310 7.52 -0.28 -19.35
N ARG A 311 6.76 -0.03 -20.42
CA ARG A 311 7.32 0.37 -21.71
C ARG A 311 7.72 1.84 -21.67
N MET A 312 8.89 2.15 -22.23
CA MET A 312 9.26 3.52 -22.54
C MET A 312 8.98 3.85 -24.00
N TYR A 313 8.56 5.09 -24.23
CA TYR A 313 8.46 5.70 -25.56
C TYR A 313 9.65 6.64 -25.82
N ALA A 314 9.88 6.97 -27.08
CA ALA A 314 10.92 7.93 -27.46
C ALA A 314 10.68 9.32 -26.85
N SER A 315 9.40 9.71 -26.66
CA SER A 315 9.03 10.93 -25.94
C SER A 315 9.43 10.89 -24.46
N ASP A 316 9.26 9.74 -23.78
CA ASP A 316 9.73 9.58 -22.40
C ASP A 316 11.25 9.80 -22.33
N VAL A 317 12.01 9.20 -23.26
CA VAL A 317 13.48 9.36 -23.33
C VAL A 317 13.88 10.81 -23.55
N ALA A 318 13.20 11.52 -24.46
CA ALA A 318 13.48 12.92 -24.73
C ALA A 318 13.27 13.80 -23.49
N LEU A 319 12.16 13.60 -22.76
CA LEU A 319 11.86 14.32 -21.52
C LEU A 319 12.87 14.02 -20.41
N LEU A 320 13.32 12.76 -20.31
CA LEU A 320 14.34 12.35 -19.35
C LEU A 320 15.69 13.02 -19.66
N LYS A 321 16.08 13.10 -20.94
CA LYS A 321 17.29 13.82 -21.36
C LYS A 321 17.22 15.30 -21.05
N GLU A 322 16.08 15.95 -21.28
CA GLU A 322 15.88 17.36 -20.92
C GLU A 322 16.00 17.57 -19.41
N SER A 323 15.36 16.71 -18.61
CA SER A 323 15.43 16.77 -17.15
C SER A 323 16.87 16.60 -16.64
N GLU A 324 17.62 15.65 -17.23
CA GLU A 324 19.02 15.40 -16.92
C GLU A 324 19.92 16.59 -17.30
N ALA A 325 19.70 17.20 -18.47
CA ALA A 325 20.40 18.42 -18.87
C ALA A 325 20.12 19.61 -17.93
N GLY A 326 18.93 19.63 -17.30
CA GLY A 326 18.57 20.54 -16.22
C GLY A 326 19.20 20.21 -14.86
N GLY A 327 20.02 19.16 -14.76
CA GLY A 327 20.72 18.75 -13.54
C GLY A 327 19.94 17.75 -12.68
N GLU A 328 18.80 17.22 -13.15
CA GLU A 328 18.06 16.20 -12.40
C GLU A 328 18.69 14.81 -12.53
N LYS A 329 18.71 14.06 -11.42
CA LYS A 329 19.08 12.64 -11.44
C LYS A 329 17.89 11.78 -11.89
N VAL A 330 17.86 11.44 -13.16
CA VAL A 330 16.74 10.68 -13.76
C VAL A 330 16.83 9.18 -13.57
N ILE A 331 18.03 8.62 -13.43
CA ILE A 331 18.26 7.18 -13.30
C ILE A 331 19.11 6.83 -12.07
N SER A 332 18.87 5.65 -11.49
CA SER A 332 19.62 5.14 -10.34
C SER A 332 21.05 4.78 -10.76
N TRP A 333 21.96 4.87 -9.80
CA TRP A 333 23.41 4.69 -10.02
C TRP A 333 23.77 3.39 -10.75
N PHE A 334 23.06 2.29 -10.46
CA PHE A 334 23.36 0.97 -11.02
C PHE A 334 23.04 0.86 -12.53
N ALA A 335 22.28 1.82 -13.06
CA ALA A 335 21.85 1.85 -14.46
C ALA A 335 22.39 3.06 -15.24
N THR A 336 23.16 3.96 -14.58
CA THR A 336 23.71 5.17 -15.20
C THR A 336 24.52 4.86 -16.46
N GLN A 337 25.43 3.89 -16.41
CA GLN A 337 26.32 3.59 -17.54
C GLN A 337 25.55 3.18 -18.81
N ILE A 338 24.60 2.25 -18.70
CA ILE A 338 23.82 1.80 -19.86
C ILE A 338 22.91 2.91 -20.39
N TRP A 339 22.35 3.73 -19.51
CA TRP A 339 21.56 4.90 -19.91
C TRP A 339 22.40 5.90 -20.68
N ASP A 340 23.58 6.27 -20.19
CA ASP A 340 24.44 7.25 -20.84
C ASP A 340 24.92 6.78 -22.22
N LEU A 341 25.26 5.51 -22.36
CA LEU A 341 25.68 4.92 -23.64
C LEU A 341 24.54 4.86 -24.67
N ARG A 342 23.27 4.71 -24.25
CA ARG A 342 22.16 4.35 -25.16
C ARG A 342 20.97 5.30 -25.20
N LYS A 343 20.88 6.29 -24.32
CA LYS A 343 19.77 7.28 -24.33
C LYS A 343 19.64 8.02 -25.66
N ASN A 344 20.74 8.21 -26.38
CA ASN A 344 20.73 8.85 -27.71
C ASN A 344 20.35 7.90 -28.86
N SER A 345 20.37 6.58 -28.63
CA SER A 345 19.95 5.58 -29.62
C SER A 345 18.44 5.36 -29.63
N ALA A 346 17.73 5.70 -28.56
CA ALA A 346 16.29 5.52 -28.43
C ALA A 346 15.48 6.65 -29.09
N THR A 347 15.45 6.63 -30.44
CA THR A 347 14.80 7.65 -31.28
C THR A 347 13.42 7.24 -31.79
N ASN A 348 13.04 5.96 -31.69
CA ASN A 348 11.77 5.44 -32.16
C ASN A 348 11.23 4.34 -31.22
N THR A 349 10.07 3.79 -31.55
CA THR A 349 9.40 2.76 -30.73
C THR A 349 10.26 1.52 -30.51
N GLU A 350 10.89 1.00 -31.57
CA GLU A 350 11.71 -0.21 -31.50
C GLU A 350 12.92 0.01 -30.58
N THR A 351 13.67 1.09 -30.82
CA THR A 351 14.89 1.39 -30.08
C THR A 351 14.60 1.77 -28.61
N SER A 352 13.45 2.39 -28.34
CA SER A 352 12.98 2.65 -26.97
C SER A 352 12.60 1.37 -26.22
N ILE A 353 11.95 0.43 -26.90
CA ILE A 353 11.63 -0.90 -26.34
C ILE A 353 12.92 -1.68 -26.09
N ARG A 354 13.87 -1.63 -27.03
CA ARG A 354 15.18 -2.29 -26.91
C ARG A 354 15.96 -1.76 -25.71
N LEU A 355 16.06 -0.45 -25.54
CA LEU A 355 16.64 0.18 -24.34
C LEU A 355 15.92 -0.28 -23.06
N SER A 356 14.59 -0.34 -23.08
CA SER A 356 13.79 -0.82 -21.94
C SER A 356 14.13 -2.26 -21.54
N LYS A 357 14.40 -3.14 -22.52
CA LYS A 357 14.80 -4.54 -22.25
C LYS A 357 16.21 -4.62 -21.66
N LEU A 358 17.18 -3.84 -22.17
CA LEU A 358 18.54 -3.80 -21.62
C LEU A 358 18.55 -3.30 -20.17
N LEU A 359 17.80 -2.22 -19.89
CA LEU A 359 17.64 -1.69 -18.53
C LEU A 359 16.99 -2.71 -17.58
N ARG A 360 16.08 -3.54 -18.08
CA ARG A 360 15.44 -4.61 -17.30
C ARG A 360 16.44 -5.67 -16.87
N ASP A 361 17.34 -6.09 -17.76
CA ASP A 361 18.39 -7.08 -17.46
C ASP A 361 19.52 -6.48 -16.61
N ASN A 362 19.88 -5.21 -16.83
CA ASN A 362 20.77 -4.45 -15.93
C ASN A 362 20.22 -4.44 -14.50
N ARG A 363 18.94 -4.05 -14.33
CA ARG A 363 18.27 -4.06 -13.02
C ARG A 363 18.19 -5.49 -12.45
N HIS A 364 18.01 -6.52 -13.28
CA HIS A 364 18.00 -7.90 -12.77
C HIS A 364 19.37 -8.34 -12.23
N THR A 365 20.44 -7.95 -12.92
CA THR A 365 21.83 -8.17 -12.48
C THR A 365 22.08 -7.42 -11.16
N TYR A 366 21.62 -6.18 -11.03
CA TYR A 366 21.67 -5.42 -9.78
C TYR A 366 20.91 -6.12 -8.63
N MET A 367 19.68 -6.61 -8.87
CA MET A 367 18.94 -7.37 -7.84
C MET A 367 19.70 -8.63 -7.39
N SER A 368 20.41 -9.29 -8.32
CA SER A 368 21.25 -10.45 -8.01
C SER A 368 22.46 -10.07 -7.15
N LEU A 369 23.07 -8.90 -7.40
CA LEU A 369 24.10 -8.33 -6.53
C LEU A 369 23.55 -8.05 -5.12
N LEU A 370 22.40 -7.38 -5.00
CA LEU A 370 21.78 -7.13 -3.69
C LEU A 370 21.48 -8.42 -2.93
N LYS A 371 21.10 -9.49 -3.65
CA LYS A 371 20.87 -10.81 -3.06
C LYS A 371 22.15 -11.43 -2.49
N ARG A 372 23.29 -11.29 -3.16
CA ARG A 372 24.59 -11.74 -2.62
C ARG A 372 24.93 -11.01 -1.33
N ILE A 373 24.77 -9.69 -1.32
CA ILE A 373 24.99 -8.85 -0.13
C ILE A 373 24.05 -9.28 1.02
N LEU A 374 22.79 -9.60 0.70
CA LEU A 374 21.81 -10.10 1.65
C LEU A 374 22.23 -11.46 2.23
N ASP A 375 22.68 -12.40 1.40
CA ASP A 375 23.09 -13.75 1.82
C ASP A 375 24.33 -13.76 2.71
N GLU A 376 25.19 -12.76 2.55
CA GLU A 376 26.36 -12.54 3.42
C GLU A 376 26.03 -11.74 4.69
N ASN A 377 24.74 -11.44 4.91
CA ASN A 377 24.17 -10.74 6.08
C ASN A 377 24.63 -9.29 6.23
N HIS A 378 24.98 -8.61 5.14
CA HIS A 378 25.39 -7.20 5.15
C HIS A 378 24.17 -6.25 5.11
N HIS A 379 23.25 -6.43 6.06
CA HIS A 379 21.95 -5.76 6.11
C HIS A 379 22.05 -4.24 6.28
N THR A 380 22.98 -3.76 7.08
CA THR A 380 23.16 -2.32 7.37
C THR A 380 23.58 -1.57 6.12
N PHE A 381 24.46 -2.16 5.30
CA PHE A 381 24.83 -1.59 4.01
C PHE A 381 23.65 -1.55 3.06
N LEU A 382 22.87 -2.64 2.96
CA LEU A 382 21.64 -2.64 2.15
C LEU A 382 20.70 -1.52 2.60
N ALA A 383 20.46 -1.38 3.90
CA ALA A 383 19.59 -0.35 4.43
C ALA A 383 20.08 1.08 4.12
N SER A 384 21.39 1.28 3.91
CA SER A 384 21.96 2.56 3.47
C SER A 384 21.50 2.98 2.08
N LEU A 385 21.10 2.03 1.23
CA LEU A 385 20.60 2.28 -0.13
C LEU A 385 19.11 2.68 -0.15
N LEU A 386 18.45 2.75 1.02
CA LEU A 386 17.02 3.01 1.13
C LEU A 386 16.65 4.48 1.31
N TYR A 387 17.56 5.46 1.18
CA TYR A 387 17.20 6.90 1.20
C TYR A 387 16.15 7.26 2.28
N LEU A 388 16.33 6.73 3.49
CA LEU A 388 15.34 6.78 4.58
C LEU A 388 15.15 8.21 5.08
N GLU A 389 16.18 9.04 4.96
CA GLU A 389 16.23 10.45 5.32
C GLU A 389 15.16 11.30 4.62
N ALA A 390 14.66 10.89 3.45
CA ALA A 390 13.58 11.65 2.81
C ALA A 390 12.29 11.69 3.66
N ALA A 391 12.06 10.68 4.52
CA ALA A 391 10.93 10.67 5.46
C ALA A 391 11.00 11.76 6.53
N ASP A 392 12.17 12.35 6.75
CA ASP A 392 12.41 13.39 7.75
C ASP A 392 11.98 14.79 7.26
N PHE A 393 11.36 14.88 6.08
CA PHE A 393 10.88 16.13 5.52
C PHE A 393 9.38 16.10 5.23
N ASP A 394 8.72 17.23 5.47
CA ASP A 394 7.45 17.58 4.84
C ASP A 394 7.70 18.45 3.63
N LEU A 395 6.87 18.25 2.60
CA LEU A 395 7.11 18.76 1.26
C LEU A 395 5.91 19.54 0.74
N GLU A 396 6.20 20.69 0.14
CA GLU A 396 5.23 21.56 -0.51
C GLU A 396 5.69 21.94 -1.92
N PHE A 397 4.77 21.82 -2.89
CA PHE A 397 5.00 22.17 -4.29
C PHE A 397 4.49 23.59 -4.56
N VAL A 398 5.40 24.53 -4.81
CA VAL A 398 5.06 25.93 -5.10
C VAL A 398 4.70 26.07 -6.58
N LYS A 399 3.56 26.71 -6.86
CA LYS A 399 3.00 26.91 -8.21
C LYS A 399 2.87 25.61 -9.02
N LEU A 400 2.35 24.59 -8.34
CA LEU A 400 2.00 23.31 -8.95
C LEU A 400 0.97 23.52 -10.07
N ARG A 401 1.24 22.92 -11.23
CA ARG A 401 0.40 22.98 -12.43
C ARG A 401 0.58 21.74 -13.30
N ALA A 402 -0.30 21.57 -14.28
CA ALA A 402 -0.07 20.72 -15.43
C ALA A 402 0.38 21.57 -16.62
N GLU A 403 1.35 21.08 -17.38
CA GLU A 403 1.83 21.72 -18.60
C GLU A 403 2.17 20.61 -19.61
N ASN A 404 1.56 20.64 -20.79
CA ASN A 404 1.67 19.56 -21.79
C ASN A 404 1.38 18.16 -21.20
N HIS A 405 0.35 18.07 -20.37
CA HIS A 405 -0.04 16.85 -19.64
C HIS A 405 1.04 16.31 -18.68
N ILE A 406 2.02 17.13 -18.30
CA ILE A 406 3.08 16.77 -17.34
C ILE A 406 2.93 17.63 -16.09
N THR A 407 3.12 17.05 -14.91
CA THR A 407 3.13 17.81 -13.66
C THR A 407 4.37 18.70 -13.59
N LYS A 408 4.19 20.00 -13.33
CA LYS A 408 5.25 20.99 -13.17
C LYS A 408 5.05 21.81 -11.90
N TYR A 409 6.15 22.30 -11.33
CA TYR A 409 6.16 23.21 -10.19
C TYR A 409 7.42 24.08 -10.27
N ASP A 410 7.40 25.25 -9.66
CA ASP A 410 8.54 26.18 -9.69
C ASP A 410 9.57 25.83 -8.61
N GLN A 411 9.10 25.39 -7.43
CA GLN A 411 9.97 25.07 -6.30
C GLN A 411 9.38 23.97 -5.41
N LEU A 412 10.26 23.14 -4.84
CA LEU A 412 9.93 22.18 -3.80
C LEU A 412 10.44 22.69 -2.46
N LEU A 413 9.54 23.12 -1.58
CA LEU A 413 9.88 23.54 -0.21
C LEU A 413 9.98 22.31 0.70
N ARG A 414 11.02 22.31 1.55
CA ARG A 414 11.28 21.24 2.53
C ARG A 414 11.24 21.82 3.92
N SER A 415 10.47 21.20 4.81
CA SER A 415 10.46 21.52 6.24
C SER A 415 10.70 20.26 7.05
N SER A 416 11.47 20.36 8.13
CA SER A 416 11.81 19.18 8.94
C SER A 416 10.59 18.57 9.60
N ARG A 417 10.51 17.24 9.58
CA ARG A 417 9.45 16.43 10.18
C ARG A 417 10.05 15.46 11.20
N THR A 418 9.84 15.74 12.47
CA THR A 418 10.26 14.87 13.59
C THR A 418 9.06 14.18 14.24
N THR A 419 8.17 13.64 13.41
CA THR A 419 6.92 13.01 13.90
C THR A 419 7.06 11.49 13.98
N LYS A 420 6.25 10.86 14.83
CA LYS A 420 6.06 9.40 14.86
C LYS A 420 5.82 8.83 13.45
N TYR A 421 5.09 9.57 12.61
CA TYR A 421 4.82 9.19 11.22
C TYR A 421 6.08 8.96 10.38
N ALA A 422 7.13 9.78 10.53
CA ALA A 422 8.39 9.60 9.80
C ALA A 422 9.05 8.25 10.15
N VAL A 423 9.07 7.90 11.44
CA VAL A 423 9.60 6.61 11.93
C VAL A 423 8.78 5.44 11.39
N GLU A 424 7.44 5.54 11.37
CA GLU A 424 6.57 4.50 10.79
C GLU A 424 6.83 4.30 9.29
N GLN A 425 7.04 5.38 8.53
CA GLN A 425 7.34 5.30 7.10
C GLN A 425 8.69 4.62 6.83
N LYS A 426 9.73 4.98 7.60
CA LYS A 426 11.04 4.32 7.55
C LYS A 426 10.94 2.83 7.87
N SER A 427 10.24 2.49 8.96
CA SER A 427 10.00 1.11 9.40
C SER A 427 9.30 0.27 8.32
N ARG A 428 8.22 0.83 7.75
CA ARG A 428 7.47 0.21 6.65
C ARG A 428 8.35 0.01 5.42
N ARG A 429 9.20 0.97 5.08
CA ARG A 429 10.10 0.90 3.92
C ARG A 429 11.12 -0.22 4.08
N ILE A 430 11.80 -0.30 5.22
CA ILE A 430 12.74 -1.37 5.54
C ILE A 430 12.05 -2.72 5.34
N ARG A 431 10.87 -2.92 5.95
CA ARG A 431 10.13 -4.17 5.80
C ARG A 431 9.84 -4.54 4.35
N ILE A 432 9.28 -3.61 3.56
CA ILE A 432 8.91 -3.87 2.16
C ILE A 432 10.14 -4.20 1.32
N ALA A 433 11.21 -3.41 1.45
CA ALA A 433 12.41 -3.58 0.64
C ALA A 433 13.07 -4.95 0.89
N PHE A 434 13.29 -5.32 2.15
CA PHE A 434 13.92 -6.61 2.48
C PHE A 434 13.02 -7.81 2.17
N SER A 435 11.71 -7.73 2.49
CA SER A 435 10.77 -8.82 2.18
C SER A 435 10.71 -9.07 0.67
N SER A 436 10.62 -8.00 -0.12
CA SER A 436 10.56 -8.11 -1.57
C SER A 436 11.88 -8.60 -2.18
N LEU A 437 13.04 -8.21 -1.64
CA LEU A 437 14.34 -8.73 -2.10
C LEU A 437 14.47 -10.24 -1.86
N ALA A 438 14.05 -10.72 -0.68
CA ALA A 438 14.04 -12.13 -0.34
C ALA A 438 13.08 -12.94 -1.22
N GLU A 439 11.90 -12.39 -1.53
CA GLU A 439 10.93 -13.02 -2.43
C GLU A 439 11.32 -12.91 -3.92
N TYR A 440 12.09 -11.90 -4.31
CA TYR A 440 12.34 -11.58 -5.71
C TYR A 440 12.90 -12.77 -6.49
N HIS A 441 13.85 -13.49 -5.87
CA HIS A 441 14.57 -14.63 -6.45
C HIS A 441 13.87 -15.99 -6.24
N ARG A 442 12.78 -16.05 -5.44
CA ARG A 442 11.99 -17.29 -5.28
C ARG A 442 11.07 -17.57 -6.47
N LYS A 443 10.88 -16.60 -7.37
CA LYS A 443 10.01 -16.73 -8.55
C LYS A 443 10.79 -17.39 -9.69
N GLU A 444 10.46 -18.64 -10.00
CA GLU A 444 11.13 -19.45 -11.03
C GLU A 444 10.94 -18.92 -12.48
N ASN A 445 9.81 -18.26 -12.78
CA ASN A 445 9.44 -17.88 -14.16
C ASN A 445 9.92 -16.49 -14.62
N ARG A 446 11.10 -16.01 -14.19
CA ARG A 446 11.62 -14.73 -14.66
C ARG A 446 12.45 -14.91 -15.93
N SER A 447 11.92 -14.43 -17.07
CA SER A 447 12.72 -14.25 -18.30
C SER A 447 13.67 -13.06 -18.12
N ALA A 448 14.78 -13.29 -17.43
CA ALA A 448 15.78 -12.28 -17.13
C ALA A 448 17.19 -12.88 -17.28
N TYR A 449 18.14 -12.05 -17.70
CA TYR A 449 19.52 -12.47 -17.95
C TYR A 449 20.44 -11.74 -17.00
N VAL A 450 21.28 -12.51 -16.31
CA VAL A 450 22.29 -12.00 -15.38
C VAL A 450 23.59 -11.87 -16.14
N ILE A 451 24.12 -10.66 -16.19
CA ILE A 451 25.41 -10.36 -16.82
C ILE A 451 26.51 -10.62 -15.80
N SER A 452 27.52 -11.40 -16.16
CA SER A 452 28.70 -11.64 -15.35
C SER A 452 29.93 -11.85 -16.23
N ASN A 453 31.07 -11.34 -15.78
CA ASN A 453 32.39 -11.56 -16.36
C ASN A 453 33.44 -11.44 -15.24
N ALA A 454 34.70 -11.76 -15.53
CA ALA A 454 35.76 -11.77 -14.51
C ALA A 454 35.93 -10.41 -13.80
N ARG A 455 35.81 -9.30 -14.53
CA ARG A 455 35.95 -7.95 -13.97
C ARG A 455 34.78 -7.56 -13.08
N ILE A 456 33.56 -7.93 -13.47
CA ILE A 456 32.35 -7.74 -12.66
C ILE A 456 32.50 -8.49 -11.34
N GLU A 457 32.89 -9.77 -11.39
CA GLU A 457 33.08 -10.58 -10.19
C GLU A 457 34.21 -10.07 -9.29
N GLU A 458 35.31 -9.56 -9.88
CA GLU A 458 36.40 -8.96 -9.13
C GLU A 458 35.95 -7.71 -8.34
N GLU A 459 35.24 -6.79 -8.98
CA GLU A 459 34.73 -5.59 -8.30
C GLU A 459 33.70 -5.94 -7.21
N ILE A 460 32.81 -6.92 -7.47
CA ILE A 460 31.88 -7.40 -6.44
C ILE A 460 32.64 -8.00 -5.26
N ALA A 461 33.66 -8.84 -5.52
CA ALA A 461 34.47 -9.46 -4.48
C ALA A 461 35.22 -8.41 -3.63
N ARG A 462 35.76 -7.35 -4.25
CA ARG A 462 36.38 -6.22 -3.53
C ARG A 462 35.38 -5.53 -2.60
N GLY A 463 34.19 -5.20 -3.12
CA GLY A 463 33.13 -4.57 -2.31
C GLY A 463 32.68 -5.44 -1.12
N LEU A 464 32.54 -6.76 -1.33
CA LEU A 464 32.22 -7.72 -0.27
C LEU A 464 33.36 -7.85 0.76
N ALA A 465 34.62 -7.83 0.33
CA ALA A 465 35.77 -7.85 1.24
C ALA A 465 35.86 -6.57 2.09
N GLU A 466 35.55 -5.40 1.52
CA GLU A 466 35.45 -4.15 2.28
C GLU A 466 34.28 -4.19 3.27
N LEU A 467 33.13 -4.73 2.87
CA LEU A 467 32.00 -4.95 3.78
C LEU A 467 32.36 -5.87 4.94
N GLN A 468 33.11 -6.93 4.68
CA GLN A 468 33.61 -7.84 5.70
C GLN A 468 34.52 -7.11 6.70
N THR A 469 35.38 -6.21 6.22
CA THR A 469 36.23 -5.37 7.07
C THR A 469 35.41 -4.37 7.91
N ALA A 470 34.34 -3.83 7.31
CA ALA A 470 33.40 -2.93 7.96
C ALA A 470 32.46 -3.62 8.96
N LYS A 471 32.48 -4.96 9.11
CA LYS A 471 31.61 -5.65 10.09
C LYS A 471 31.78 -5.12 11.51
N SER A 472 32.97 -4.67 11.90
CA SER A 472 33.20 -4.11 13.24
C SER A 472 32.27 -2.93 13.58
N ILE A 473 31.83 -2.16 12.58
CA ILE A 473 30.91 -1.02 12.76
C ILE A 473 29.44 -1.37 12.49
N THR A 474 29.14 -2.47 11.77
CA THR A 474 27.76 -2.82 11.38
C THR A 474 27.18 -4.05 12.09
N LEU A 475 28.01 -4.88 12.75
CA LEU A 475 27.63 -6.22 13.21
C LEU A 475 26.37 -6.25 14.08
N ASP A 476 26.21 -5.29 15.00
CA ASP A 476 25.05 -5.24 15.89
C ASP A 476 23.75 -4.96 15.12
N LEU A 477 23.78 -3.98 14.22
CA LEU A 477 22.65 -3.65 13.35
C LEU A 477 22.38 -4.76 12.34
N ASP A 478 23.41 -5.41 11.80
CA ASP A 478 23.26 -6.54 10.88
C ASP A 478 22.52 -7.70 11.56
N LYS A 479 22.88 -8.02 12.81
CA LYS A 479 22.18 -9.02 13.62
C LYS A 479 20.77 -8.59 13.97
N GLN A 480 20.56 -7.33 14.34
CA GLN A 480 19.24 -6.79 14.67
C GLN A 480 18.29 -6.88 13.46
N ILE A 481 18.74 -6.43 12.29
CA ILE A 481 17.97 -6.51 11.04
C ILE A 481 17.72 -7.97 10.68
N GLY A 482 18.74 -8.83 10.71
CA GLY A 482 18.60 -10.26 10.39
C GLY A 482 17.54 -10.94 11.24
N LYS A 483 17.57 -10.73 12.57
CA LYS A 483 16.57 -11.27 13.51
C LYS A 483 15.16 -10.79 13.17
N ILE A 484 15.01 -9.50 12.84
CA ILE A 484 13.72 -8.94 12.41
C ILE A 484 13.22 -9.63 11.14
N LEU A 485 14.10 -9.92 10.17
CA LEU A 485 13.71 -10.53 8.90
C LEU A 485 13.37 -12.02 9.00
N GLU A 486 13.97 -12.74 9.97
CA GLU A 486 13.70 -14.17 10.22
C GLU A 486 12.38 -14.40 10.97
N ASP A 487 11.93 -13.42 11.76
CA ASP A 487 10.69 -13.53 12.53
C ASP A 487 9.46 -13.53 11.60
N LYS A 488 8.67 -14.62 11.66
CA LYS A 488 7.39 -14.70 10.95
C LYS A 488 6.40 -13.62 11.40
N ASN A 489 6.61 -13.06 12.60
CA ASN A 489 5.80 -12.01 13.21
C ASN A 489 6.65 -10.81 13.63
N ILE A 490 7.16 -10.08 12.63
CA ILE A 490 7.94 -8.86 12.82
C ILE A 490 7.29 -7.92 13.85
N SER A 491 7.99 -7.69 14.97
CA SER A 491 7.59 -6.68 15.96
C SER A 491 7.70 -5.27 15.36
N GLU A 492 6.55 -4.59 15.25
CA GLU A 492 6.50 -3.18 14.81
C GLU A 492 7.33 -2.26 15.74
N GLU A 493 7.51 -2.64 17.01
CA GLU A 493 8.33 -1.86 17.95
C GLU A 493 9.84 -2.02 17.69
N ASP A 494 10.26 -3.22 17.30
CA ASP A 494 11.67 -3.49 16.96
C ASP A 494 12.03 -2.77 15.66
N LEU A 495 11.12 -2.76 14.68
CA LEU A 495 11.29 -1.98 13.45
C LEU A 495 11.39 -0.47 13.71
N ARG A 496 10.56 0.08 14.61
CA ARG A 496 10.64 1.50 14.99
C ARG A 496 11.94 1.84 15.70
N THR A 497 12.40 0.97 16.58
CA THR A 497 13.68 1.12 17.27
C THR A 497 14.80 1.14 16.25
N LEU A 498 14.83 0.17 15.33
CA LEU A 498 15.79 0.11 14.23
C LEU A 498 15.74 1.37 13.36
N ALA A 499 14.54 1.81 12.94
CA ALA A 499 14.37 3.00 12.10
C ALA A 499 14.85 4.30 12.77
N SER A 500 14.94 4.31 14.11
CA SER A 500 15.43 5.44 14.89
C SER A 500 16.95 5.39 15.11
N THR A 501 17.54 4.20 15.25
CA THR A 501 18.99 4.03 15.48
C THR A 501 19.81 4.05 14.19
N LEU A 502 19.29 3.43 13.13
CA LEU A 502 19.96 3.24 11.86
C LEU A 502 20.49 4.55 11.25
N PRO A 503 19.73 5.67 11.18
CA PRO A 503 20.21 6.90 10.55
C PRO A 503 21.51 7.44 11.16
N LYS A 504 21.70 7.30 12.47
CA LYS A 504 22.92 7.76 13.14
C LYS A 504 24.15 6.99 12.64
N VAL A 505 24.06 5.67 12.55
CA VAL A 505 25.16 4.82 12.08
C VAL A 505 25.44 5.08 10.59
N LEU A 506 24.39 5.19 9.77
CA LEU A 506 24.53 5.50 8.36
C LEU A 506 25.24 6.85 8.12
N THR A 507 24.88 7.89 8.87
CA THR A 507 25.53 9.20 8.75
C THR A 507 26.98 9.17 9.23
N SER A 508 27.25 8.56 10.39
CA SER A 508 28.60 8.48 10.98
C SER A 508 29.60 7.72 10.11
N HIS A 509 29.13 6.76 9.31
CA HIS A 509 29.98 5.91 8.45
C HIS A 509 29.70 6.08 6.96
N SER A 510 29.06 7.20 6.59
CA SER A 510 28.67 7.51 5.21
C SER A 510 29.84 7.43 4.21
N LYS A 511 31.05 7.87 4.58
CA LYS A 511 32.24 7.77 3.73
C LYS A 511 32.65 6.31 3.46
N THR A 512 32.57 5.45 4.47
CA THR A 512 32.88 4.02 4.33
C THR A 512 31.86 3.35 3.40
N PHE A 513 30.56 3.60 3.61
CA PHE A 513 29.53 3.06 2.72
C PHE A 513 29.62 3.61 1.30
N ALA A 514 30.01 4.88 1.12
CA ALA A 514 30.27 5.44 -0.20
C ALA A 514 31.43 4.73 -0.90
N SER A 515 32.55 4.46 -0.21
CA SER A 515 33.70 3.71 -0.74
C SER A 515 33.30 2.31 -1.21
N ILE A 516 32.60 1.56 -0.35
CA ILE A 516 32.09 0.22 -0.67
C ILE A 516 31.16 0.26 -1.88
N ARG A 517 30.25 1.24 -1.91
CA ARG A 517 29.31 1.42 -3.01
C ARG A 517 30.04 1.70 -4.33
N THR A 518 31.18 2.39 -4.33
CA THR A 518 31.97 2.62 -5.54
C THR A 518 32.41 1.32 -6.21
N HIS A 519 32.76 0.27 -5.46
CA HIS A 519 33.04 -1.05 -6.04
C HIS A 519 31.84 -1.65 -6.76
N PHE A 520 30.66 -1.56 -6.16
CA PHE A 520 29.43 -2.02 -6.79
C PHE A 520 29.01 -1.15 -7.98
N GLU A 521 29.26 0.16 -7.93
CA GLU A 521 29.10 1.07 -9.06
C GLU A 521 30.02 0.69 -10.22
N ASN A 522 31.29 0.33 -9.95
CA ASN A 522 32.23 -0.14 -10.96
C ASN A 522 31.78 -1.47 -11.58
N ALA A 523 31.29 -2.42 -10.77
CA ALA A 523 30.72 -3.66 -11.28
C ALA A 523 29.51 -3.40 -12.19
N MET A 524 28.58 -2.52 -11.78
CA MET A 524 27.41 -2.16 -12.58
C MET A 524 27.76 -1.33 -13.82
N THR A 525 28.86 -0.59 -13.79
CA THR A 525 29.43 0.07 -14.97
C THR A 525 29.89 -0.97 -15.99
N GLU A 526 30.60 -2.01 -15.55
CA GLU A 526 31.02 -3.08 -16.45
C GLU A 526 29.81 -3.87 -17.00
N VAL A 527 28.78 -4.13 -16.18
CA VAL A 527 27.50 -4.69 -16.65
C VAL A 527 26.89 -3.82 -17.75
N GLY A 528 26.91 -2.49 -17.58
CA GLY A 528 26.43 -1.55 -18.59
C GLY A 528 27.23 -1.63 -19.90
N ASN A 529 28.55 -1.79 -19.82
CA ASN A 529 29.42 -1.96 -20.99
C ASN A 529 29.12 -3.28 -21.73
N GLU A 530 28.89 -4.37 -21.02
CA GLU A 530 28.53 -5.66 -21.63
C GLU A 530 27.15 -5.60 -22.31
N LEU A 531 26.15 -5.08 -21.62
CA LEU A 531 24.81 -4.89 -22.20
C LEU A 531 24.84 -3.96 -23.42
N ASN A 532 25.71 -2.95 -23.41
CA ASN A 532 25.91 -2.08 -24.54
C ASN A 532 26.39 -2.85 -25.79
N LYS A 533 27.25 -3.86 -25.64
CA LYS A 533 27.70 -4.71 -26.76
C LYS A 533 26.57 -5.56 -27.33
N MET A 534 25.57 -5.90 -26.51
CA MET A 534 24.41 -6.71 -26.88
C MET A 534 23.29 -5.90 -27.53
N TRP A 535 23.49 -4.63 -27.89
CA TRP A 535 22.41 -3.79 -28.44
C TRP A 535 21.70 -4.41 -29.66
N ASP A 536 22.45 -5.08 -30.53
CA ASP A 536 21.93 -5.72 -31.74
C ASP A 536 21.74 -7.25 -31.57
N ASP A 537 21.84 -7.77 -30.35
CA ASP A 537 21.60 -9.18 -30.05
C ASP A 537 20.11 -9.53 -30.20
N ASP A 538 19.81 -10.71 -30.74
CA ASP A 538 18.46 -11.23 -31.00
C ASP A 538 17.56 -11.23 -29.74
N ARG A 539 18.15 -11.28 -28.54
CA ARG A 539 17.44 -11.12 -27.28
C ARG A 539 16.70 -9.77 -27.19
N TYR A 540 17.32 -8.72 -27.70
CA TYR A 540 16.87 -7.34 -27.54
C TYR A 540 16.19 -6.79 -28.78
N VAL A 541 16.65 -7.19 -29.96
CA VAL A 541 15.99 -6.90 -31.23
C VAL A 541 14.67 -7.69 -31.32
N ARG A 542 13.68 -7.17 -32.02
CA ARG A 542 12.60 -8.01 -32.54
C ARG A 542 12.91 -8.19 -34.02
N SER A 543 13.16 -9.42 -34.47
CA SER A 543 13.13 -9.73 -35.91
C SER A 543 11.82 -9.18 -36.47
N ALA A 544 11.90 -8.44 -37.58
CA ALA A 544 10.74 -7.74 -38.14
C ALA A 544 9.57 -8.72 -38.31
N PRO A 545 8.36 -8.40 -37.83
CA PRO A 545 7.19 -9.08 -38.31
C PRO A 545 6.93 -8.54 -39.72
N ASP A 546 7.21 -9.35 -40.74
CA ASP A 546 6.55 -9.24 -42.04
C ASP A 546 5.04 -9.61 -41.94
N GLU A 547 4.44 -9.53 -40.76
CA GLU A 547 3.01 -9.67 -40.53
C GLU A 547 2.40 -8.28 -40.34
N ILE A 548 1.86 -7.78 -41.43
CA ILE A 548 0.80 -6.77 -41.45
C ILE A 548 -0.29 -7.26 -40.49
N ILE A 549 -0.54 -6.51 -39.43
CA ILE A 549 -1.77 -6.65 -38.63
C ILE A 549 -2.68 -5.51 -39.07
N GLU A 550 -3.75 -5.86 -39.79
CA GLU A 550 -4.92 -5.02 -40.04
C GLU A 550 -5.59 -4.54 -38.74
#